data_AF-A0AAE9MHN6-F1
#
_entry.id   AF-A0AAE9MHN6-F1
#
_cell.length_a   1.000
_cell.length_b   1.000
_cell.length_c   1.000
_cell.angle_alpha   90.00
_cell.angle_beta   90.00
_cell.angle_gamma   90.00
#
_symmetry.space_group_name_H-M   'P 1'
#
loop_
_entity.id
_entity.type
_entity.pdbx_description
1 polymer ?
#
loop_
_entity_poly.entity_id
_entity_poly.type
_entity_poly.pdbx_seq_one_letter_code
_entity_poly.pdbx_strand_id
1 'polypeptide(L)'
;MRLGYALSLVLLAGCQADAGTLEQALDDSLARQDYRLIVRAGRGEVAPGIPQEAQLEAKARCGVRYLEGLGDVIKPDQQEAYAKLSAYAAEYNRRMLAHCPPAAAPAN
;
A
#
# COMPACT_ATOMS: atom_id res chain seq x y z
N MET A 1 -38.99 14.54 -42.13
CA MET A 1 -37.62 13.99 -42.08
C MET A 1 -36.63 15.14 -41.93
N ARG A 2 -36.00 15.27 -40.77
CA ARG A 2 -34.78 16.08 -40.56
C ARG A 2 -33.82 15.22 -39.75
N LEU A 3 -32.85 14.63 -40.45
CA LEU A 3 -31.62 14.11 -39.85
C LEU A 3 -30.82 15.29 -39.29
N GLY A 4 -30.07 15.08 -38.22
CA GLY A 4 -28.98 15.98 -37.87
C GLY A 4 -28.56 15.98 -36.42
N TYR A 5 -27.79 14.96 -36.04
CA TYR A 5 -26.67 15.03 -35.09
C TYR A 5 -26.82 15.93 -33.86
N ALA A 6 -27.22 15.34 -32.73
CA ALA A 6 -26.88 15.87 -31.41
C ALA A 6 -25.80 14.99 -30.77
N LEU A 7 -24.56 15.35 -31.10
CA LEU A 7 -23.36 15.31 -30.27
C LEU A 7 -23.32 14.20 -29.20
N SER A 8 -22.66 13.09 -29.55
CA SER A 8 -22.11 12.14 -28.58
C SER A 8 -21.16 12.89 -27.64
N LEU A 9 -21.64 13.21 -26.43
CA LEU A 9 -20.81 13.67 -25.32
C LEU A 9 -19.90 12.50 -24.92
N VAL A 10 -18.67 12.59 -25.42
CA VAL A 10 -17.57 11.69 -25.13
C VAL A 10 -17.39 11.61 -23.61
N LEU A 11 -17.58 10.40 -23.07
CA LEU A 11 -17.17 10.00 -21.73
C LEU A 11 -15.64 10.09 -21.63
N LEU A 12 -15.13 11.29 -21.38
CA LEU A 12 -13.77 11.52 -20.89
C LEU A 12 -13.86 11.89 -19.41
N ALA A 13 -14.38 10.98 -18.59
CA ALA A 13 -13.92 10.91 -17.21
C ALA A 13 -12.54 10.25 -17.29
N GLY A 14 -11.52 11.09 -17.49
CA GLY A 14 -10.14 10.64 -17.60
C GLY A 14 -9.75 9.80 -16.40
N CYS A 15 -8.94 8.77 -16.64
CA CYS A 15 -8.14 8.17 -15.59
C CYS A 15 -7.19 9.26 -15.07
N GLN A 16 -7.62 10.02 -14.07
CA GLN A 16 -6.70 10.73 -13.22
C GLN A 16 -5.86 9.64 -12.57
N ALA A 17 -4.61 9.51 -13.00
CA ALA A 17 -3.61 8.74 -12.28
C ALA A 17 -3.33 9.54 -11.01
N ASP A 18 -4.22 9.40 -10.02
CA ASP A 18 -4.06 9.98 -8.70
C ASP A 18 -2.76 9.40 -8.12
N ALA A 19 -1.75 10.26 -7.96
CA ALA A 19 -0.72 10.03 -6.97
C ALA A 19 -1.39 10.19 -5.60
N GLY A 20 -2.17 9.18 -5.21
CA GLY A 20 -3.10 9.28 -4.11
C GLY A 20 -2.40 9.55 -2.78
N THR A 21 -3.10 10.26 -1.89
CA THR A 21 -2.71 10.41 -0.50
C THR A 21 -2.62 9.05 0.20
N LEU A 22 -2.03 9.01 1.40
CA LEU A 22 -2.01 7.81 2.23
C LEU A 22 -3.43 7.27 2.47
N GLU A 23 -4.40 8.16 2.74
CA GLU A 23 -5.81 7.80 2.94
C GLU A 23 -6.38 7.10 1.71
N GLN A 24 -6.19 7.68 0.53
CA GLN A 24 -6.66 7.08 -0.72
C GLN A 24 -6.00 5.72 -0.96
N ALA A 25 -4.69 5.60 -0.71
CA ALA A 25 -3.98 4.33 -0.87
C ALA A 25 -4.45 3.24 0.12
N LEU A 26 -4.83 3.63 1.34
CA LEU A 26 -5.45 2.73 2.31
C LEU A 26 -6.84 2.29 1.85
N ASP A 27 -7.71 3.24 1.50
CA ASP A 27 -9.09 2.96 1.05
C ASP A 27 -9.11 2.08 -0.19
N ASP A 28 -8.25 2.35 -1.15
CA ASP A 28 -8.07 1.55 -2.37
C ASP A 28 -7.65 0.11 -2.05
N SER A 29 -6.71 -0.07 -1.13
CA SER A 29 -6.26 -1.39 -0.70
C SER A 29 -7.38 -2.14 0.03
N LEU A 30 -8.14 -1.46 0.90
CA LEU A 30 -9.28 -2.05 1.60
C LEU A 30 -10.40 -2.45 0.63
N ALA A 31 -10.71 -1.60 -0.35
CA ALA A 31 -11.70 -1.90 -1.39
C ALA A 31 -11.33 -3.13 -2.22
N ARG A 32 -10.02 -3.39 -2.38
CA ARG A 32 -9.48 -4.59 -3.07
C ARG A 32 -9.19 -5.76 -2.13
N GLN A 33 -9.47 -5.63 -0.82
CA GLN A 33 -9.12 -6.61 0.20
C GLN A 33 -7.61 -6.94 0.24
N ASP A 34 -6.75 -5.99 -0.13
CA ASP A 34 -5.30 -6.10 -0.06
C ASP A 34 -4.79 -5.58 1.28
N TYR A 35 -4.67 -6.47 2.26
CA TYR A 35 -4.23 -6.14 3.62
C TYR A 35 -2.70 -6.17 3.80
N ARG A 36 -1.93 -6.40 2.72
CA ARG A 36 -0.49 -6.66 2.82
C ARG A 36 0.27 -5.47 3.37
N LEU A 37 1.10 -5.71 4.38
CA LEU A 37 1.98 -4.71 4.98
C LEU A 37 3.15 -4.39 4.04
N ILE A 38 3.58 -3.14 4.04
CA ILE A 38 4.77 -2.70 3.32
C ILE A 38 5.99 -3.08 4.13
N VAL A 39 6.87 -3.88 3.53
CA VAL A 39 8.16 -4.26 4.12
C VAL A 39 9.32 -3.66 3.35
N ARG A 40 10.40 -3.36 4.06
CA ARG A 40 11.68 -3.05 3.42
C ARG A 40 12.24 -4.32 2.78
N ALA A 41 12.57 -4.24 1.49
CA ALA A 41 13.21 -5.36 0.81
C ALA A 41 14.59 -5.65 1.43
N GLY A 42 14.94 -6.93 1.56
CA GLY A 42 16.22 -7.38 2.12
C GLY A 42 16.05 -8.28 3.34
N ARG A 43 17.13 -8.41 4.14
CA ARG A 43 17.16 -9.34 5.27
C ARG A 43 16.14 -8.96 6.35
N GLY A 44 15.26 -9.91 6.68
CA GLY A 44 14.29 -9.80 7.77
C GLY A 44 12.97 -9.12 7.41
N GLU A 45 12.85 -8.53 6.22
CA GLU A 45 11.62 -7.90 5.71
C GLU A 45 10.93 -7.06 6.78
N VAL A 46 11.65 -6.05 7.27
CA VAL A 46 11.17 -5.20 8.36
C VAL A 46 9.92 -4.46 7.91
N ALA A 47 8.84 -4.56 8.68
CA ALA A 47 7.62 -3.78 8.49
C ALA A 47 7.72 -2.49 9.33
N PRO A 48 8.01 -1.31 8.74
CA PRO A 48 8.12 -0.07 9.50
C PRO A 48 6.81 0.22 10.24
N GLY A 49 6.90 0.89 11.40
CA GLY A 49 5.73 1.24 12.21
C GLY A 49 5.14 0.10 13.06
N ILE A 50 5.62 -1.13 12.88
CA ILE A 50 5.20 -2.29 13.68
C ILE A 50 6.31 -2.66 14.69
N PRO A 51 5.99 -2.82 16.00
CA PRO A 51 6.95 -3.25 17.01
C PRO A 51 7.65 -4.56 16.62
N GLN A 52 8.95 -4.69 16.90
CA GLN A 52 9.80 -5.79 16.42
C GLN A 52 9.22 -7.16 16.81
N GLU A 53 8.76 -7.28 18.05
CA GLU A 53 8.14 -8.46 18.64
C GLU A 53 6.84 -8.87 17.95
N ALA A 54 6.12 -7.91 17.35
CA ALA A 54 4.85 -8.13 16.68
C ALA A 54 5.01 -8.34 15.16
N GLN A 55 6.18 -8.08 14.58
CA GLN A 55 6.36 -8.11 13.12
C GLN A 55 6.12 -9.50 12.54
N LEU A 56 6.55 -10.57 13.23
CA LEU A 56 6.37 -11.93 12.71
C LEU A 56 4.88 -12.28 12.57
N GLU A 57 4.10 -12.06 13.63
CA GLU A 57 2.66 -12.33 13.63
C GLU A 57 1.94 -11.41 12.64
N ALA A 58 2.24 -10.11 12.66
CA ALA A 58 1.60 -9.14 11.78
C ALA A 58 1.81 -9.49 10.30
N LYS A 59 3.03 -9.86 9.91
CA LYS A 59 3.34 -10.30 8.54
C LYS A 59 2.64 -11.62 8.18
N ALA A 60 2.59 -12.58 9.09
CA ALA A 60 1.91 -13.85 8.86
C ALA A 60 0.39 -13.65 8.66
N ARG A 61 -0.20 -12.73 9.42
CA ARG A 61 -1.63 -12.42 9.38
C ARG A 61 -2.05 -11.58 8.17
N CYS A 62 -1.29 -10.52 7.90
CA CYS A 62 -1.63 -9.53 6.87
C CYS A 62 -1.05 -9.87 5.49
N GLY A 63 -0.02 -10.72 5.42
CA GLY A 63 0.86 -10.82 4.26
C GLY A 63 1.74 -9.58 4.08
N VAL A 64 2.59 -9.61 3.06
CA VAL A 64 3.57 -8.54 2.80
C VAL A 64 3.64 -8.15 1.33
N ARG A 65 4.02 -6.89 1.07
CA ARG A 65 4.36 -6.37 -0.24
C ARG A 65 5.56 -5.43 -0.15
N TYR A 66 6.25 -5.25 -1.27
CA TYR A 66 7.37 -4.32 -1.36
C TYR A 66 6.93 -2.98 -1.93
N LEU A 67 7.62 -1.94 -1.51
CA LEU A 67 7.51 -0.61 -2.09
C LEU A 67 8.81 -0.30 -2.84
N GLU A 68 8.68 0.13 -4.09
CA GLU A 68 9.83 0.54 -4.89
C GLU A 68 10.60 1.67 -4.19
N GLY A 69 11.92 1.58 -4.17
CA GLY A 69 12.79 2.53 -3.46
C GLY A 69 12.95 2.26 -1.94
N LEU A 70 12.16 1.35 -1.35
CA LEU A 70 12.31 0.92 0.05
C LEU A 70 13.12 -0.38 0.16
N GLY A 71 14.38 -0.32 -0.27
CA GLY A 71 15.32 -1.45 -0.24
C GLY A 71 16.29 -1.43 0.94
N ASP A 72 17.18 -2.42 0.99
CA ASP A 72 18.27 -2.52 1.97
C ASP A 72 19.48 -1.63 1.62
N VAL A 73 19.65 -1.32 0.34
CA VAL A 73 20.70 -0.42 -0.17
C VAL A 73 20.16 1.00 -0.33
N ILE A 74 20.68 1.93 0.48
CA ILE A 74 20.36 3.37 0.40
C ILE A 74 21.59 4.10 -0.15
N LYS A 75 21.45 4.68 -1.35
CA LYS A 75 22.50 5.53 -1.91
C LYS A 75 22.52 6.89 -1.20
N PRO A 76 23.67 7.57 -1.06
CA PRO A 76 23.77 8.84 -0.35
C PRO A 76 22.80 9.93 -0.87
N ASP A 77 22.55 9.97 -2.17
CA ASP A 77 21.62 10.90 -2.84
C ASP A 77 20.13 10.54 -2.63
N GLN A 78 19.84 9.37 -2.08
CA GLN A 78 18.48 8.84 -1.91
C GLN A 78 18.00 8.82 -0.45
N GLN A 79 18.78 9.36 0.48
CA GLN A 79 18.45 9.30 1.92
C GLN A 79 17.11 9.96 2.25
N GLU A 80 16.83 11.14 1.70
CA GLU A 80 15.58 11.86 1.95
C GLU A 80 14.37 11.11 1.36
N ALA A 81 14.49 10.60 0.13
CA ALA A 81 13.46 9.81 -0.52
C ALA A 81 13.17 8.53 0.28
N TYR A 82 14.22 7.82 0.71
CA TYR A 82 14.09 6.65 1.55
C TYR A 82 13.41 6.97 2.89
N ALA A 83 13.78 8.07 3.54
CA ALA A 83 13.16 8.49 4.80
C ALA A 83 11.65 8.76 4.63
N LYS A 84 11.26 9.40 3.54
CA LYS A 84 9.85 9.63 3.18
C LYS A 84 9.10 8.32 2.93
N LEU A 85 9.69 7.39 2.17
CA LEU A 85 9.09 6.06 1.92
C LEU A 85 8.97 5.24 3.22
N SER A 86 9.97 5.30 4.09
CA SER A 86 9.96 4.61 5.38
C SER A 86 8.88 5.17 6.31
N ALA A 87 8.73 6.50 6.36
CA ALA A 87 7.67 7.15 7.13
C ALA A 87 6.26 6.82 6.57
N TYR A 88 6.11 6.85 5.25
CA TYR A 88 4.88 6.43 4.57
C TYR A 88 4.51 4.98 4.90
N ALA A 89 5.47 4.05 4.77
CA ALA A 89 5.27 2.64 5.09
C ALA A 89 4.90 2.45 6.57
N ALA A 90 5.53 3.20 7.48
CA ALA A 90 5.23 3.12 8.91
C ALA A 90 3.79 3.53 9.23
N GLU A 91 3.32 4.64 8.65
CA GLU A 91 1.95 5.08 8.87
C GLU A 91 0.92 4.15 8.21
N TYR A 92 1.18 3.72 6.97
CA TYR A 92 0.33 2.77 6.26
C TYR A 92 0.18 1.48 7.05
N ASN A 93 1.29 0.90 7.52
CA ASN A 93 1.27 -0.37 8.25
C ASN A 93 0.52 -0.28 9.57
N ARG A 94 0.70 0.80 10.34
CA ARG A 94 -0.02 1.00 11.61
C ARG A 94 -1.52 1.02 11.40
N ARG A 95 -1.98 1.71 10.36
CA ARG A 95 -3.41 1.80 10.03
C ARG A 95 -3.94 0.48 9.45
N MET A 96 -3.20 -0.13 8.52
CA MET A 96 -3.61 -1.39 7.89
C MET A 96 -3.69 -2.56 8.87
N LEU A 97 -2.84 -2.61 9.90
CA LEU A 97 -2.83 -3.68 10.90
C LEU A 97 -4.20 -3.93 11.56
N ALA A 98 -4.99 -2.86 11.74
CA ALA A 98 -6.32 -2.94 12.34
C ALA A 98 -7.38 -3.60 11.43
N HIS A 99 -7.08 -3.73 10.13
CA HIS A 99 -8.01 -4.26 9.13
C HIS A 99 -7.71 -5.70 8.72
N CYS A 100 -6.51 -6.21 9.02
CA CYS A 100 -6.17 -7.58 8.71
C CYS A 100 -7.06 -8.54 9.52
N PRO A 101 -7.70 -9.54 8.88
CA PRO A 101 -8.48 -10.53 9.62
C PRO A 101 -7.57 -11.29 10.60
N PRO A 102 -8.09 -11.76 11.75
CA PRO A 102 -7.34 -12.65 12.62
C PRO A 102 -6.82 -13.84 11.82
N ALA A 103 -5.58 -14.28 12.10
CA ALA A 103 -5.02 -15.44 11.44
C ALA A 103 -6.02 -16.60 11.57
N ALA A 104 -6.40 -17.20 10.44
CA ALA A 104 -7.27 -18.38 10.48
C ALA A 104 -6.60 -19.41 11.39
N ALA A 105 -7.33 -19.86 12.42
CA ALA A 105 -6.82 -20.88 13.32
C ALA A 105 -6.37 -22.09 12.49
N PRO A 106 -5.23 -22.73 12.82
CA PRO A 106 -4.81 -23.92 12.10
C PRO A 106 -5.94 -24.95 12.17
N ALA A 107 -6.32 -25.49 11.01
CA ALA A 107 -7.23 -26.63 10.97
C ALA A 107 -6.56 -27.80 11.70
N ASN A 108 -7.21 -28.28 12.76
CA ASN A 108 -6.78 -29.44 13.54
C ASN A 108 -6.72 -30.71 12.68
#